data_AF-A0A1X0J572-F1
#
_entry.id   AF-A0A1X0J572-F1
#
_cell.length_a   1.000
_cell.length_b   1.000
_cell.length_c   1.000
_cell.angle_alpha   90.00
_cell.angle_beta   90.00
_cell.angle_gamma   90.00
#
_symmetry.space_group_name_H-M   'P 1'
#
loop_
_entity.id
_entity.type
_entity.pdbx_description
1 polymer ?
#
loop_
_entity_poly.entity_id
_entity_poly.type
_entity_poly.pdbx_seq_one_letter_code
_entity_poly.pdbx_strand_id
1 'polypeptide(L)'
;MNHWSAVAGAAVFVWLGMVLAISFLEAPLKFRAPGVTIPLGLGIGRLVFRALNISEAVLAVVIAVALVLGSPGPGVVAAVLVAAAALVIQVVGVRPALTRRSDAVLSDATQAESGRSRAHYVYVALEVVKVVALLFSGVLLLGF
;
A
#
# COMPACT_ATOMS: atom_id res chain seq x y z
N MET A 1 2.92 -9.83 -25.40
CA MET A 1 3.81 -9.62 -24.23
C MET A 1 5.27 -9.69 -24.61
N ASN A 2 5.83 -8.50 -24.83
CA ASN A 2 7.27 -8.28 -24.88
C ASN A 2 7.86 -8.35 -23.44
N HIS A 3 9.18 -8.53 -23.33
CA HIS A 3 9.81 -8.79 -22.03
C HIS A 3 9.58 -7.69 -20.99
N TRP A 4 9.52 -6.42 -21.41
CA TRP A 4 9.26 -5.30 -20.52
C TRP A 4 7.81 -5.29 -19.99
N SER A 5 6.80 -5.58 -20.84
CA SER A 5 5.40 -5.60 -20.38
C SER A 5 5.13 -6.79 -19.45
N ALA A 6 5.81 -7.93 -19.68
CA ALA A 6 5.75 -9.07 -18.78
C ALA A 6 6.31 -8.75 -17.39
N VAL A 7 7.49 -8.11 -17.32
CA VAL A 7 8.10 -7.70 -16.04
C VAL A 7 7.23 -6.66 -15.33
N ALA A 8 6.77 -5.63 -16.05
CA ALA A 8 5.89 -4.61 -15.48
C ALA A 8 4.57 -5.21 -14.98
N GLY A 9 3.93 -6.07 -15.76
CA GLY A 9 2.68 -6.74 -15.40
C GLY A 9 2.85 -7.62 -14.15
N ALA A 10 3.92 -8.44 -14.11
CA ALA A 10 4.22 -9.25 -12.94
C ALA A 10 4.43 -8.39 -11.68
N ALA A 11 5.22 -7.32 -11.78
CA ALA A 11 5.46 -6.42 -10.65
C ALA A 11 4.18 -5.71 -10.18
N VAL A 12 3.33 -5.26 -11.11
CA VAL A 12 2.03 -4.63 -10.80
C VAL A 12 1.10 -5.60 -10.08
N PHE A 13 0.94 -6.84 -10.56
CA PHE A 13 0.06 -7.81 -9.92
C PHE A 13 0.58 -8.29 -8.57
N VAL A 14 1.91 -8.42 -8.40
CA VAL A 14 2.51 -8.71 -7.10
C VAL A 14 2.26 -7.55 -6.13
N TRP A 15 2.43 -6.31 -6.57
CA TRP A 15 2.14 -5.13 -5.75
C TRP A 15 0.66 -5.11 -5.34
N LEU A 16 -0.26 -5.27 -6.29
CA LEU A 16 -1.69 -5.34 -6.03
C LEU A 16 -2.03 -6.44 -5.01
N GLY A 17 -1.47 -7.64 -5.21
CA GLY A 17 -1.67 -8.78 -4.32
C GLY A 17 -1.20 -8.51 -2.90
N MET A 18 -0.02 -7.91 -2.72
CA MET A 18 0.49 -7.53 -1.39
C MET A 18 -0.40 -6.51 -0.70
N VAL A 19 -0.86 -5.48 -1.43
CA VAL A 19 -1.77 -4.46 -0.90
C VAL A 19 -3.08 -5.09 -0.44
N LEU A 20 -3.71 -5.92 -1.27
CA LEU A 20 -4.96 -6.61 -0.92
C LEU A 20 -4.76 -7.54 0.29
N ALA A 21 -3.69 -8.32 0.30
CA ALA A 21 -3.40 -9.27 1.38
C ALA A 21 -3.07 -8.58 2.71
N ILE A 22 -2.26 -7.52 2.69
CA ILE A 22 -1.78 -6.89 3.92
C ILE A 22 -2.74 -5.79 4.40
N SER A 23 -3.05 -4.81 3.55
CA SER A 23 -3.85 -3.65 3.95
C SER A 23 -5.31 -3.99 4.24
N PHE A 24 -5.90 -4.93 3.48
CA PHE A 24 -7.33 -5.25 3.58
C PHE A 24 -7.64 -6.55 4.31
N LEU A 25 -6.80 -7.58 4.20
CA LEU A 25 -7.04 -8.86 4.89
C LEU A 25 -6.30 -8.95 6.23
N GLU A 26 -4.96 -8.86 6.24
CA GLU A 26 -4.14 -9.01 7.46
C GLU A 26 -4.47 -7.95 8.51
N ALA A 27 -4.47 -6.68 8.11
CA ALA A 27 -4.55 -5.58 9.05
C ALA A 27 -5.84 -5.58 9.88
N PRO A 28 -7.03 -5.90 9.34
CA PRO A 28 -8.24 -6.09 10.15
C PRO A 28 -8.29 -7.43 10.88
N LEU A 29 -7.83 -8.53 10.26
CA LEU A 29 -7.97 -9.87 10.83
C LEU A 29 -7.08 -10.11 12.04
N LYS A 30 -5.89 -9.50 12.11
CA LYS A 30 -4.97 -9.71 13.23
C LYS A 30 -5.53 -9.29 14.58
N PHE A 31 -6.44 -8.31 14.61
CA PHE A 31 -7.10 -7.87 15.85
C PHE A 31 -8.27 -8.77 16.26
N ARG A 32 -8.65 -9.76 15.43
CA ARG A 32 -9.70 -10.73 15.74
C ARG A 32 -9.14 -12.03 16.33
N ALA A 33 -7.83 -12.21 16.34
CA ALA A 33 -7.20 -13.41 16.86
C ALA A 33 -7.32 -13.46 18.40
N PRO A 34 -7.67 -14.63 18.99
CA PRO A 34 -7.73 -14.78 20.45
C PRO A 34 -6.40 -14.43 21.11
N GLY A 35 -6.47 -13.68 22.22
CA GLY A 35 -5.29 -13.28 22.99
C GLY A 35 -4.49 -12.10 22.42
N VAL A 36 -4.91 -11.50 21.30
CA VAL A 36 -4.26 -10.29 20.77
C VAL A 36 -4.68 -9.06 21.56
N THR A 37 -3.69 -8.32 22.07
CA THR A 37 -3.90 -7.01 22.69
C THR A 37 -3.70 -5.89 21.68
N ILE A 38 -4.32 -4.73 21.91
CA ILE A 38 -4.17 -3.54 21.04
C ILE A 38 -2.69 -3.14 20.89
N PRO A 39 -1.89 -3.04 21.96
CA PRO A 39 -0.47 -2.71 21.86
C PRO A 39 0.31 -3.68 20.97
N LEU A 40 0.07 -4.99 21.13
CA LEU A 40 0.73 -6.02 20.34
C LEU A 40 0.35 -5.92 18.86
N GLY A 41 -0.95 -5.77 18.56
CA GLY A 41 -1.43 -5.62 17.19
C GLY A 41 -0.92 -4.36 16.50
N LEU A 42 -0.80 -3.24 17.23
CA LEU A 42 -0.17 -2.01 16.74
C LEU A 42 1.33 -2.20 16.48
N GLY A 43 2.05 -2.87 17.38
CA GLY A 43 3.47 -3.19 17.21
C GLY A 43 3.74 -4.03 15.96
N ILE A 44 2.97 -5.12 15.78
CA ILE A 44 3.02 -5.97 14.57
C ILE A 44 2.71 -5.13 13.33
N GLY A 45 1.64 -4.31 13.39
CA GLY A 45 1.26 -3.42 12.29
C GLY A 45 2.41 -2.52 11.82
N ARG A 46 3.16 -1.89 12.72
CA ARG A 46 4.29 -1.02 12.33
C ARG A 46 5.35 -1.76 11.53
N LEU A 47 5.70 -2.97 11.94
CA LEU A 47 6.71 -3.79 11.29
C LEU A 47 6.24 -4.22 9.90
N VAL A 48 5.03 -4.78 9.82
CA VAL A 48 4.44 -5.28 8.57
C VAL A 48 4.25 -4.15 7.56
N PHE A 49 3.67 -3.01 7.96
CA PHE A 49 3.50 -1.87 7.05
C PHE A 49 4.84 -1.21 6.68
N ARG A 50 5.87 -1.26 7.53
CA ARG A 50 7.21 -0.81 7.11
C ARG A 50 7.76 -1.71 6.00
N ALA A 51 7.64 -3.02 6.18
CA ALA A 51 8.09 -4.00 5.19
C ALA A 51 7.31 -3.85 3.87
N LEU A 52 5.97 -3.75 3.96
CA LEU A 52 5.10 -3.49 2.80
C LEU A 52 5.58 -2.26 2.04
N ASN A 53 5.68 -1.08 2.68
CA ASN A 53 6.05 0.15 1.99
C ASN A 53 7.42 0.08 1.30
N ILE A 54 8.39 -0.64 1.88
CA ILE A 54 9.69 -0.88 1.24
C ILE A 54 9.50 -1.74 -0.02
N SER A 55 8.75 -2.84 0.08
CA SER A 55 8.44 -3.71 -1.06
C SER A 55 7.69 -2.96 -2.16
N GLU A 56 6.72 -2.12 -1.79
CA GLU A 56 5.98 -1.26 -2.72
C GLU A 56 6.92 -0.29 -3.45
N ALA A 57 7.84 0.35 -2.74
CA ALA A 57 8.82 1.25 -3.36
C ALA A 57 9.75 0.50 -4.33
N VAL A 58 10.22 -0.70 -3.97
CA VAL A 58 11.04 -1.53 -4.85
C VAL A 58 10.26 -1.92 -6.11
N LEU A 59 9.01 -2.36 -5.97
CA LEU A 59 8.16 -2.70 -7.11
C LEU A 59 7.85 -1.48 -7.98
N ALA A 60 7.63 -0.31 -7.38
CA ALA A 60 7.46 0.94 -8.12
C ALA A 60 8.68 1.26 -8.99
N VAL A 61 9.89 1.07 -8.45
CA VAL A 61 11.14 1.26 -9.21
C VAL A 61 11.26 0.23 -10.34
N VAL A 62 10.96 -1.05 -10.07
CA VAL A 62 10.99 -2.12 -11.10
C VAL A 62 10.03 -1.80 -12.24
N ILE A 63 8.79 -1.37 -11.92
CA ILE A 63 7.80 -0.96 -12.92
C ILE A 63 8.32 0.25 -13.69
N ALA A 64 8.82 1.28 -13.02
CA ALA A 64 9.33 2.48 -13.68
C ALA A 64 10.46 2.16 -14.67
N VAL A 65 11.43 1.31 -14.29
CA VAL A 65 12.51 0.87 -15.18
C VAL A 65 11.96 0.10 -16.37
N ALA A 66 11.04 -0.85 -16.15
CA ALA A 66 10.43 -1.61 -17.24
C ALA A 66 9.66 -0.71 -18.23
N LEU A 67 8.94 0.30 -17.73
CA LEU A 67 8.24 1.27 -18.57
C LEU A 67 9.18 2.17 -19.37
N VAL A 68 10.31 2.60 -18.79
CA VAL A 68 11.33 3.41 -19.49
C VAL A 68 12.04 2.61 -20.59
N LEU A 69 12.25 1.31 -20.39
CA LEU A 69 12.84 0.41 -21.38
C LEU A 69 11.85 -0.03 -22.48
N GLY A 70 10.57 0.33 -22.34
CA GLY A 70 9.49 -0.05 -23.24
C GLY A 70 8.86 1.16 -23.93
N SER A 71 7.73 0.89 -24.59
CA SER A 71 6.90 1.92 -25.24
C SER A 71 5.46 1.85 -24.70
N PRO A 72 5.24 2.18 -23.41
CA PRO A 72 3.93 2.06 -22.80
C PRO A 72 2.97 3.12 -23.35
N GLY A 73 1.69 2.74 -23.41
CA GLY A 73 0.62 3.69 -23.71
C GLY A 73 0.43 4.70 -22.57
N PRO A 74 -0.07 5.91 -22.86
CA PRO A 74 -0.23 6.97 -21.86
C PRO A 74 -1.14 6.57 -20.69
N GLY A 75 -2.12 5.69 -20.92
CA GLY A 75 -2.97 5.15 -19.86
C GLY A 75 -2.22 4.33 -18.82
N VAL A 76 -1.26 3.50 -19.24
CA VAL A 76 -0.40 2.72 -18.31
C VAL A 76 0.44 3.66 -17.47
N VAL A 77 1.07 4.65 -18.11
CA VAL A 77 1.92 5.63 -17.42
C VAL A 77 1.11 6.42 -16.40
N ALA A 78 -0.05 6.94 -16.78
CA ALA A 78 -0.92 7.69 -15.88
C ALA A 78 -1.36 6.85 -14.67
N ALA A 79 -1.79 5.61 -14.89
CA ALA A 79 -2.23 4.74 -13.81
C ALA A 79 -1.10 4.37 -12.84
N VAL A 80 0.11 4.07 -13.35
CA VAL A 80 1.28 3.82 -12.51
C VAL A 80 1.69 5.07 -11.71
N LEU A 81 1.64 6.26 -12.33
CA LEU A 81 1.92 7.51 -11.63
C LEU A 81 0.92 7.78 -10.49
N VAL A 82 -0.36 7.46 -10.68
CA VAL A 82 -1.38 7.57 -9.62
C VAL A 82 -1.05 6.62 -8.47
N ALA A 83 -0.69 5.36 -8.76
CA ALA A 83 -0.30 4.40 -7.71
C ALA A 83 0.95 4.86 -6.95
N ALA A 84 1.97 5.34 -7.66
CA ALA A 84 3.20 5.85 -7.06
C ALA A 84 2.96 7.12 -6.23
N ALA A 85 2.15 8.06 -6.72
CA ALA A 85 1.79 9.27 -5.99
C ALA A 85 1.01 8.92 -4.71
N ALA A 86 0.06 7.98 -4.78
CA ALA A 86 -0.66 7.50 -3.61
C ALA A 86 0.31 6.92 -2.54
N LEU A 87 1.28 6.10 -2.96
CA LEU A 87 2.32 5.58 -2.06
C LEU A 87 3.13 6.71 -1.41
N VAL A 88 3.59 7.69 -2.18
CA VAL A 88 4.37 8.82 -1.66
C VAL A 88 3.56 9.62 -0.64
N ILE A 89 2.31 9.95 -0.95
CA ILE A 89 1.41 10.69 -0.04
C ILE A 89 1.18 9.89 1.24
N GLN A 90 0.98 8.57 1.14
CA GLN A 90 0.83 7.72 2.33
C GLN A 90 2.08 7.71 3.19
N VAL A 91 3.26 7.50 2.60
CA VAL A 91 4.52 7.36 3.34
C VAL A 91 4.92 8.69 3.99
N VAL A 92 4.81 9.80 3.26
CA VAL A 92 5.30 11.10 3.69
C VAL A 92 4.25 11.87 4.50
N GLY A 93 2.97 11.81 4.10
CA GLY A 93 1.90 12.61 4.71
C GLY A 93 1.13 11.87 5.80
N VAL A 94 0.63 10.67 5.50
CA VAL A 94 -0.35 9.98 6.35
C VAL A 94 0.32 9.16 7.46
N ARG A 95 1.40 8.45 7.12
CA ARG A 95 2.09 7.52 8.02
C ARG A 95 2.64 8.21 9.27
N PRO A 96 3.27 9.40 9.22
CA PRO A 96 3.72 10.09 10.42
C PRO A 96 2.59 10.37 11.40
N ALA A 97 1.42 10.77 10.91
CA ALA A 97 0.24 11.02 11.75
C ALA A 97 -0.28 9.73 12.40
N LEU A 98 -0.29 8.61 11.67
CA LEU A 98 -0.68 7.30 12.20
C LEU A 98 0.32 6.78 13.24
N THR A 99 1.63 7.00 13.03
CA THR A 99 2.67 6.63 13.99
C THR A 99 2.51 7.42 15.29
N ARG A 100 2.35 8.74 15.22
CA ARG A 100 2.11 9.58 16.42
C ARG A 100 0.91 9.10 17.23
N ARG A 101 -0.22 8.78 16.58
CA ARG A 101 -1.39 8.22 17.27
C ARG A 101 -1.10 6.85 17.86
N SER A 102 -0.41 5.99 17.12
CA SER A 102 -0.05 4.65 17.62
C SER A 102 0.86 4.76 18.84
N ASP A 103 1.78 5.71 18.87
CA ASP A 103 2.63 5.98 20.04
C ASP A 103 1.83 6.51 21.22
N ALA A 104 0.89 7.42 20.98
CA ALA A 104 -0.01 7.92 22.02
C ALA A 104 -0.86 6.81 22.66
N VAL A 105 -1.38 5.88 21.85
CA VAL A 105 -2.13 4.71 22.33
C VAL A 105 -1.23 3.71 23.08
N LEU A 106 0.04 3.59 22.69
CA LEU A 106 1.00 2.76 23.44
C LEU A 106 1.41 3.39 24.77
N SER A 107 1.48 4.73 24.86
CA SER A 107 1.77 5.44 26.12
C SER A 107 0.59 5.51 27.06
N ASP A 108 -0.63 5.57 26.51
CA ASP A 108 -1.87 5.68 27.26
C ASP A 108 -2.98 4.91 26.56
N ALA A 109 -3.36 3.77 27.17
CA ALA A 109 -4.35 2.86 26.62
C ALA A 109 -5.76 3.49 26.52
N THR A 110 -6.08 4.52 27.31
CA THR A 110 -7.39 5.21 27.26
C THR A 110 -7.59 5.93 25.93
N GLN A 111 -6.52 6.30 25.22
CA GLN A 111 -6.61 6.90 23.90
C GLN A 111 -7.12 5.94 22.81
N ALA A 112 -7.06 4.63 23.05
CA ALA A 112 -7.64 3.63 22.14
C ALA A 112 -9.16 3.78 22.02
N GLU A 113 -9.83 4.26 23.08
CA GLU A 113 -11.29 4.43 23.13
C GLU A 113 -11.79 5.58 22.25
N SER A 114 -10.90 6.50 21.85
CA SER A 114 -11.21 7.64 20.96
C SER A 114 -11.50 7.26 19.50
N GLY A 115 -11.65 5.97 19.17
CA GLY A 115 -12.07 5.48 17.86
C GLY A 115 -10.98 5.51 16.78
N ARG A 116 -11.36 5.65 15.50
CA ARG A 116 -10.43 5.76 14.35
C ARG A 116 -10.21 7.23 13.99
N SER A 117 -8.96 7.61 13.70
CA SER A 117 -8.63 9.00 13.29
C SER A 117 -9.03 9.29 11.85
N ARG A 118 -9.20 10.57 11.52
CA ARG A 118 -9.32 11.04 10.11
C ARG A 118 -8.15 10.54 9.25
N ALA A 119 -6.93 10.50 9.80
CA ALA A 119 -5.76 9.98 9.10
C ALA A 119 -5.90 8.50 8.69
N HIS A 120 -6.60 7.68 9.49
CA HIS A 120 -6.88 6.29 9.13
C HIS A 120 -7.82 6.20 7.93
N TYR A 121 -8.88 7.02 7.88
CA TYR A 121 -9.78 7.05 6.72
C TYR A 121 -9.08 7.55 5.46
N VAL A 122 -8.21 8.56 5.56
CA VAL A 122 -7.38 9.02 4.44
C VAL A 122 -6.45 7.91 3.96
N TYR A 123 -5.85 7.15 4.88
CA TYR A 123 -5.02 5.99 4.53
C TYR A 123 -5.80 4.97 3.70
N VAL A 124 -7.00 4.59 4.16
CA VAL A 124 -7.87 3.62 3.47
C VAL A 124 -8.28 4.14 2.09
N ALA A 125 -8.62 5.42 1.96
CA ALA A 125 -8.95 6.01 0.67
C ALA A 125 -7.78 5.92 -0.32
N LEU A 126 -6.55 6.20 0.13
CA LEU A 126 -5.35 6.07 -0.69
C LEU A 126 -5.05 4.61 -1.06
N GLU A 127 -5.30 3.65 -0.17
CA GLU A 127 -5.18 2.22 -0.51
C GLU A 127 -6.16 1.82 -1.62
N VAL A 128 -7.42 2.28 -1.55
CA VAL A 128 -8.42 2.01 -2.59
C VAL A 128 -8.01 2.64 -3.93
N VAL A 129 -7.55 3.90 -3.93
CA VAL A 129 -7.03 4.56 -5.14
C VAL A 129 -5.87 3.77 -5.74
N LYS A 130 -4.93 3.32 -4.89
CA LYS A 130 -3.78 2.52 -5.33
C LYS A 130 -4.20 1.17 -5.91
N VAL A 131 -5.15 0.48 -5.28
CA VAL A 131 -5.72 -0.78 -5.79
C VAL A 131 -6.33 -0.60 -7.17
N VAL A 132 -7.17 0.43 -7.35
CA VAL A 132 -7.80 0.74 -8.63
C VAL A 132 -6.72 1.04 -9.68
N ALA A 133 -5.77 1.91 -9.37
CA ALA A 133 -4.69 2.29 -10.27
C ALA A 133 -3.81 1.10 -10.70
N LEU A 134 -3.44 0.21 -9.76
CA LEU A 134 -2.68 -0.99 -10.06
C LEU A 134 -3.49 -2.00 -10.90
N LEU A 135 -4.78 -2.18 -10.59
CA LEU A 135 -5.65 -3.05 -11.38
C LEU A 135 -5.78 -2.57 -12.82
N PHE A 136 -6.06 -1.28 -13.03
CA PHE A 136 -6.11 -0.68 -14.37
C PHE A 136 -4.77 -0.80 -15.10
N SER A 137 -3.64 -0.50 -14.42
CA SER A 137 -2.30 -0.65 -15.00
C SER A 137 -2.04 -2.08 -15.46
N GLY A 138 -2.36 -3.07 -14.61
CA GLY A 138 -2.16 -4.49 -14.90
C GLY A 138 -3.00 -4.96 -16.09
N VAL A 139 -4.29 -4.60 -16.12
CA VAL A 139 -5.18 -4.95 -17.24
C VAL A 139 -4.71 -4.32 -18.56
N LEU A 140 -4.30 -3.05 -18.54
CA LEU A 140 -3.77 -2.39 -19.73
C LEU A 140 -2.47 -3.05 -20.22
N LEU A 141 -1.58 -3.45 -19.31
CA LEU A 141 -0.32 -4.12 -19.64
C LEU A 141 -0.51 -5.49 -20.30
N LEU A 142 -1.64 -6.19 -20.05
CA LEU A 142 -1.96 -7.45 -20.72
C LEU A 142 -2.30 -7.27 -22.21
N GLY A 143 -2.59 -6.05 -22.65
CA GLY A 143 -2.85 -5.71 -24.06
C GLY A 143 -1.61 -5.49 -24.91
N PHE A 144 -0.40 -5.60 -24.34
CA PHE A 144 0.90 -5.45 -25.03
C PHE A 144 1.58 -6.81 -25.24
#